data_AF-A0A1L5KTM4-F1
#
_entry.id   AF-A0A1L5KTM4-F1
#
_cell.length_a   1.000
_cell.length_b   1.000
_cell.length_c   1.000
_cell.angle_alpha   90.00
_cell.angle_beta   90.00
_cell.angle_gamma   90.00
#
_symmetry.space_group_name_H-M   'P 1'
#
loop_
_entity.id
_entity.type
_entity.pdbx_description
1 polymer ?
#
loop_
_entity_poly.entity_id
_entity_poly.type
_entity_poly.pdbx_seq_one_letter_code
_entity_poly.pdbx_strand_id
1 'polypeptide(L)' 'MKRGNEKVAISNINTIISNDIQKVWNIVLAVDKYNSWRSDLSKTEIINDKQFIEYTKNGYATTFTVTVAGPI' A
#
# COMPACT_ATOMS: atom_id res chain seq x y z
N MET A 1 -6.73 -10.92 -31.32
CA MET A 1 -7.60 -11.43 -30.24
C MET A 1 -7.82 -10.28 -29.26
N LYS A 2 -8.96 -9.58 -29.33
CA LYS A 2 -9.26 -8.47 -28.40
C LYS A 2 -9.75 -9.08 -27.09
N ARG A 3 -9.10 -8.80 -25.96
CA ARG A 3 -9.68 -9.07 -24.63
C ARG A 3 -11.00 -8.33 -24.55
N GLY A 4 -12.08 -9.05 -24.27
CA GLY A 4 -13.41 -8.48 -24.09
C GLY A 4 -13.42 -7.45 -22.96
N ASN A 5 -14.41 -6.56 -23.00
CA ASN A 5 -14.60 -5.49 -22.04
C ASN A 5 -14.71 -6.02 -20.59
N GLU A 6 -13.59 -6.07 -19.87
CA GLU A 6 -13.53 -6.35 -18.45
C GLU A 6 -14.19 -5.18 -17.70
N LYS A 7 -15.35 -5.43 -17.07
CA LYS A 7 -15.97 -4.45 -16.19
C LYS A 7 -15.19 -4.41 -14.87
N VAL A 8 -14.43 -3.33 -14.67
CA VAL A 8 -13.72 -3.08 -13.40
C VAL A 8 -14.73 -2.60 -12.36
N ALA A 9 -14.85 -3.31 -11.24
CA ALA A 9 -15.55 -2.80 -10.07
C ALA A 9 -14.63 -1.84 -9.31
N ILE A 10 -15.13 -0.64 -8.98
CA ILE A 10 -14.40 0.39 -8.24
C ILE A 10 -15.09 0.59 -6.89
N SER A 11 -14.31 0.54 -5.80
CA SER A 11 -14.76 0.87 -4.45
C SER A 11 -13.84 1.94 -3.88
N ASN A 12 -14.42 2.99 -3.29
CA ASN A 12 -13.69 4.14 -2.76
C ASN A 12 -13.97 4.30 -1.26
N ILE A 13 -12.94 4.63 -0.48
CA ILE A 13 -13.04 5.02 0.93
C ILE A 13 -12.33 6.35 1.14
N ASN A 14 -12.98 7.29 1.83
CA ASN A 14 -12.46 8.62 2.10
C ASN A 14 -12.47 8.90 3.60
N THR A 15 -11.48 9.62 4.09
CA THR A 15 -11.40 10.09 5.48
C THR A 15 -10.62 11.40 5.55
N ILE A 16 -10.83 12.19 6.62
CA ILE A 16 -10.09 13.42 6.88
C ILE A 16 -9.08 13.15 7.99
N ILE A 17 -7.80 13.38 7.71
CA ILE A 17 -6.73 13.31 8.69
C ILE A 17 -6.28 14.74 9.00
N SER A 18 -6.61 15.24 10.20
CA SER A 18 -6.30 16.60 10.64
C SER A 18 -4.82 16.75 11.03
N ASN A 19 -3.93 16.61 10.06
CA ASN A 19 -2.48 16.74 10.26
C ASN A 19 -1.83 17.33 9.00
N ASP A 20 -0.57 17.74 9.14
CA ASP A 20 0.24 18.21 8.02
C ASP A 20 0.37 17.12 6.93
N ILE A 21 0.17 17.52 5.67
CA ILE A 21 0.13 16.59 4.54
C ILE A 21 1.48 15.90 4.30
N GLN A 22 2.60 16.59 4.52
CA GLN A 22 3.93 16.00 4.36
C GLN A 22 4.18 14.94 5.43
N LYS A 23 3.71 15.17 6.66
CA LYS A 23 3.77 14.14 7.73
C LYS A 23 2.95 12.91 7.38
N VAL A 24 1.71 13.08 6.89
CA VAL A 24 0.87 11.95 6.47
C VAL A 24 1.53 11.17 5.34
N TRP A 25 2.06 11.88 4.34
CA TRP A 25 2.73 11.27 3.20
C TRP A 25 3.95 10.45 3.60
N ASN A 26 4.81 10.99 4.46
CA ASN A 26 5.98 10.28 4.97
C ASN A 26 5.60 8.98 5.70
N ILE A 27 4.49 8.97 6.44
CA ILE A 27 3.99 7.76 7.11
C ILE A 27 3.45 6.74 6.10
N VAL A 28 2.69 7.20 5.10
CA VAL A 28 2.12 6.32 4.05
C VAL A 28 3.21 5.71 3.17
N LEU A 29 4.31 6.42 2.91
CA LEU A 29 5.44 5.91 2.12
C LEU A 29 6.43 5.04 2.92
N ALA A 30 6.39 5.08 4.25
CA ALA A 30 7.29 4.31 5.11
C ALA A 30 6.88 2.83 5.20
N VAL A 31 7.13 2.07 4.12
CA VAL A 31 6.78 0.64 3.99
C VAL A 31 7.33 -0.19 5.16
N ASP A 32 8.53 0.11 5.64
CA ASP A 32 9.16 -0.59 6.78
C ASP A 32 8.45 -0.34 8.13
N LYS A 33 7.53 0.63 8.18
CA LYS A 33 6.73 0.98 9.37
C LYS A 33 5.27 0.56 9.28
N TYR A 34 4.86 -0.14 8.23
CA TYR A 34 3.45 -0.51 8.06
C TYR A 34 2.89 -1.31 9.24
N ASN A 35 3.67 -2.20 9.86
CA ASN A 35 3.22 -2.96 11.03
C ASN A 35 2.84 -2.07 12.25
N SER A 36 3.20 -0.78 12.25
CA SER A 36 2.85 0.16 13.31
C SER A 36 1.43 0.70 13.17
N TRP A 37 0.83 0.67 11.98
CA TRP A 37 -0.52 1.24 11.72
C TRP A 37 -1.44 0.33 10.89
N ARG A 38 -0.91 -0.59 10.09
CA ARG A 38 -1.64 -1.69 9.45
C ARG A 38 -1.74 -2.86 10.42
N SER A 39 -2.80 -2.85 11.21
CA SER A 39 -3.00 -3.75 12.35
C SER A 39 -3.10 -5.24 11.97
N ASP A 40 -3.36 -5.56 10.71
CA ASP A 40 -3.45 -6.90 10.16
C ASP A 40 -2.06 -7.49 9.78
N LEU A 41 -1.04 -6.64 9.66
CA LEU A 41 0.31 -7.03 9.28
C LEU A 41 1.18 -7.38 10.48
N SER A 42 2.10 -8.32 10.28
CA SER A 42 3.18 -8.66 11.22
C SER A 42 4.48 -7.93 10.85
N LYS A 43 4.82 -7.92 9.56
CA LYS A 43 6.01 -7.26 9.02
C LYS A 43 5.86 -6.94 7.54
N THR A 44 6.82 -6.17 7.04
CA THR A 44 7.04 -5.94 5.61
C THR A 44 8.48 -6.30 5.26
N GLU A 45 8.73 -6.56 3.97
CA GLU A 45 10.07 -6.75 3.42
C GLU A 45 10.22 -5.92 2.16
N ILE A 46 11.20 -5.02 2.13
CA ILE A 46 11.49 -4.18 0.96
C ILE A 46 12.43 -4.97 0.05
N ILE A 47 11.98 -5.24 -1.18
CA ILE A 47 12.75 -5.97 -2.18
C ILE A 47 13.58 -5.00 -3.02
N ASN A 48 12.97 -3.88 -3.42
CA ASN A 48 13.61 -2.77 -4.13
C ASN A 48 12.68 -1.54 -4.07
N ASP A 49 13.09 -0.45 -4.71
CA ASP A 49 12.36 0.84 -4.74
C ASP A 49 10.89 0.74 -5.17
N LYS A 50 10.51 -0.31 -5.91
CA LYS A 50 9.15 -0.49 -6.43
C LYS A 50 8.46 -1.74 -5.94
N GLN A 51 9.12 -2.60 -5.17
CA GLN A 51 8.56 -3.89 -4.76
C GLN A 51 8.80 -4.17 -3.29
N PHE A 52 7.77 -4.65 -2.64
CA PHE A 52 7.80 -5.08 -1.26
C PHE A 52 6.81 -6.22 -1.02
N ILE A 53 6.99 -6.92 0.09
CA ILE A 53 6.11 -8.00 0.54
C ILE A 53 5.45 -7.58 1.84
N GLU A 54 4.13 -7.72 1.94
CA GLU A 54 3.41 -7.64 3.21
C GLU A 54 3.20 -9.06 3.76
N TYR A 55 3.47 -9.24 5.06
CA TYR A 55 3.17 -10.47 5.78
C TYR A 55 2.05 -10.21 6.78
N THR A 56 0.95 -10.95 6.66
CA THR A 56 -0.12 -10.91 7.66
C THR A 56 0.34 -11.52 8.99
N LYS A 57 -0.41 -11.29 10.06
CA LYS A 57 -0.20 -11.98 11.36
C LYS A 57 -0.32 -13.50 11.28
N ASN A 58 -1.05 -14.02 10.29
CA ASN A 58 -1.21 -15.46 10.05
C ASN A 58 -0.16 -16.04 9.09
N GLY A 59 0.83 -15.24 8.67
CA GLY A 59 1.97 -15.70 7.86
C GLY A 59 1.76 -15.68 6.35
N TYR A 60 0.59 -15.26 5.85
CA TYR A 60 0.38 -15.09 4.39
C TYR A 60 1.21 -13.93 3.85
N ALA A 61 1.89 -14.17 2.73
CA ALA A 61 2.73 -13.21 2.04
C ALA A 61 2.05 -12.71 0.75
N THR A 62 2.05 -11.40 0.54
CA THR A 62 1.56 -10.77 -0.68
C THR A 62 2.62 -9.82 -1.23
N THR A 63 3.01 -10.00 -2.49
CA THR A 63 3.98 -9.13 -3.17
C THR A 63 3.25 -7.99 -3.87
N PHE A 64 3.70 -6.76 -3.60
CA PHE A 64 3.19 -5.54 -4.22
C PHE A 64 4.22 -4.96 -5.20
N THR A 65 3.72 -4.33 -6.26
CA THR A 65 4.52 -3.50 -7.18
C THR A 65 3.91 -2.11 -7.25
N VAL A 66 4.70 -1.10 -6.89
CA VAL A 66 4.32 0.31 -6.98
C VAL A 66 4.31 0.73 -8.45
N THR A 67 3.13 1.07 -8.96
CA THR A 67 2.96 1.54 -10.34
C THR A 67 3.07 3.06 -10.46
N VAL A 68 2.70 3.79 -9.41
CA VAL A 68 2.76 5.25 -9.34
C VAL A 68 3.18 5.68 -7.95
N ALA A 69 4.21 6.53 -7.88
CA ALA A 69 4.57 7.31 -6.71
C ALA A 69 4.99 8.68 -7.24
N GLY A 70 4.21 9.71 -6.94
CA GLY A 70 4.44 11.08 -7.41
C GLY A 70 4.56 12.04 -6.23
N PRO A 71 5.24 13.18 -6.40
CA PRO A 71 5.27 14.22 -5.38
C PRO A 71 3.84 14.71 -5.08
N ILE A 72 3.62 15.11 -3.82
CA ILE A 72 2.47 15.95 -3.44
C ILE A 72 2.74 17.38 -3.86
#